data_AF-A0A062UYW8-F1
#
_entry.id   AF-A0A062UYW8-F1
#
_cell.length_a   1.000
_cell.length_b   1.000
_cell.length_c   1.000
_cell.angle_alpha   90.00
_cell.angle_beta   90.00
_cell.angle_gamma   90.00
#
_symmetry.space_group_name_H-M   'P 1'
#
loop_
_entity.id
_entity.type
_entity.pdbx_description
1 polymer ?
#
loop_
_entity_poly.entity_id
_entity_poly.type
_entity_poly.pdbx_seq_one_letter_code
_entity_poly.pdbx_strand_id
1 'polypeptide(L)'
;MGCIDEMDYKILLPSSSIKECADFIKKNFKEIYYVNQGYRIFNTYLIGISPIPVAVDDDYVIMPYVKPCHGSFVLKIKGKEEVKRLRAGK
;
A
#
# COMPACT_ATOMS: atom_id res chain seq x y z
N MET A 1 -5.23 -18.27 5.43
CA MET A 1 -4.12 -17.79 4.57
C MET A 1 -4.72 -16.71 3.69
N GLY A 2 -5.00 -15.52 4.24
CA GLY A 2 -5.71 -14.47 3.48
C GLY A 2 -4.74 -13.83 2.50
N CYS A 3 -4.96 -14.03 1.21
CA CYS A 3 -4.21 -13.38 0.15
C CYS A 3 -4.83 -12.01 -0.15
N ILE A 4 -4.04 -11.00 -0.48
CA ILE A 4 -4.55 -9.72 -1.01
C ILE A 4 -5.46 -9.97 -2.23
N ASP A 5 -5.18 -11.03 -2.99
CA ASP A 5 -5.98 -11.50 -4.12
C ASP A 5 -7.45 -11.84 -3.77
N GLU A 6 -7.77 -12.11 -2.51
CA GLU A 6 -9.14 -12.43 -2.06
C GLU A 6 -9.90 -11.19 -1.56
N MET A 7 -9.23 -10.04 -1.50
CA MET A 7 -9.83 -8.78 -1.06
C MET A 7 -10.41 -8.00 -2.24
N ASP A 8 -11.43 -7.18 -1.99
CA ASP A 8 -11.88 -6.20 -2.95
C ASP A 8 -10.84 -5.06 -3.03
N TYR A 9 -10.02 -5.10 -4.08
CA TYR A 9 -8.99 -4.10 -4.35
C TYR A 9 -9.14 -3.50 -5.75
N LYS A 10 -8.75 -2.24 -5.86
CA LYS A 10 -8.61 -1.55 -7.14
C LYS A 10 -7.14 -1.29 -7.44
N ILE A 11 -6.69 -1.61 -8.64
CA ILE A 11 -5.35 -1.23 -9.12
C ILE A 11 -5.40 0.22 -9.58
N LEU A 12 -4.59 1.08 -8.98
CA LEU A 12 -4.43 2.49 -9.37
C LEU A 12 -3.27 2.70 -10.34
N LEU A 13 -2.20 1.92 -10.18
CA LEU A 13 -1.05 1.91 -11.08
C LEU A 13 -0.63 0.46 -11.34
N PRO A 14 -0.74 -0.04 -12.59
CA PRO A 14 -0.32 -1.39 -12.93
C PRO A 14 1.18 -1.48 -13.26
N SER A 15 1.78 -2.66 -13.04
CA SER A 15 3.05 -3.12 -13.62
C SER A 15 4.15 -2.04 -13.75
N SER A 16 4.51 -1.42 -12.63
CA SER A 16 5.50 -0.35 -12.55
C SER A 16 6.70 -0.73 -11.67
N SER A 17 7.74 0.10 -11.64
CA SER A 17 8.85 -0.08 -10.69
C SER A 17 8.46 0.31 -9.26
N ILE A 18 9.17 -0.22 -8.26
CA ILE A 18 8.97 0.13 -6.84
C ILE A 18 9.07 1.64 -6.62
N LYS A 19 10.01 2.31 -7.31
CA LYS A 19 10.21 3.76 -7.23
C LYS A 19 9.02 4.53 -7.80
N GLU A 20 8.48 4.09 -8.94
CA GLU A 20 7.30 4.72 -9.55
C GLU A 20 6.05 4.54 -8.69
N CYS A 21 5.84 3.36 -8.09
CA CYS A 21 4.74 3.16 -7.15
C CYS A 21 4.84 4.12 -5.96
N ALA A 22 6.04 4.28 -5.39
CA ALA A 22 6.27 5.20 -4.28
C ALA A 22 6.05 6.67 -4.69
N ASP A 23 6.54 7.08 -5.85
CA ASP A 23 6.39 8.45 -6.39
C ASP A 23 4.91 8.76 -6.73
N PHE A 24 4.19 7.80 -7.31
CA PHE A 24 2.77 7.91 -7.59
C PHE A 24 1.97 8.20 -6.31
N ILE A 25 2.22 7.45 -5.23
CA ILE A 25 1.54 7.66 -3.95
C ILE A 25 1.85 9.06 -3.42
N LYS A 26 3.12 9.49 -3.46
CA LYS A 26 3.56 10.80 -2.98
C LYS A 26 2.94 11.98 -3.73
N LYS A 27 2.69 11.83 -5.02
CA LYS A 27 2.15 12.91 -5.87
C LYS A 27 0.63 13.00 -5.86
N ASN A 28 -0.07 11.88 -5.72
CA ASN A 28 -1.52 11.83 -5.88
C ASN A 28 -2.30 11.90 -4.56
N PHE A 29 -1.64 11.68 -3.41
CA PHE A 29 -2.31 11.65 -2.11
C PHE A 29 -1.71 12.66 -1.13
N LYS A 30 -2.54 13.12 -0.21
CA LYS A 30 -2.15 14.12 0.81
C LYS A 30 -1.83 13.48 2.15
N GLU A 31 -2.64 12.53 2.58
CA GLU A 31 -2.46 11.83 3.86
C GLU A 31 -1.57 10.60 3.63
N ILE A 32 -0.26 10.74 3.88
CA ILE A 32 0.74 9.72 3.62
C ILE A 32 1.46 9.37 4.93
N TYR A 33 1.56 8.08 5.19
CA TYR A 33 2.32 7.47 6.27
C TYR A 33 3.53 6.74 5.70
N TYR A 34 4.67 6.93 6.35
CA TYR A 34 5.93 6.30 5.97
C TYR A 34 6.19 5.13 6.90
N VAL A 35 6.17 3.93 6.35
CA VAL A 35 6.38 2.69 7.11
C VAL A 35 7.69 2.02 6.71
N ASN A 36 8.25 1.25 7.63
CA ASN A 36 9.47 0.50 7.36
C ASN A 36 9.18 -0.71 6.46
N GLN A 37 10.22 -1.20 5.77
CA GLN A 37 10.17 -2.48 5.09
C GLN A 37 9.79 -3.59 6.07
N GLY A 38 8.91 -4.51 5.65
CA GLY A 38 8.38 -5.55 6.54
C GLY A 38 7.27 -5.06 7.48
N TYR A 39 6.72 -3.85 7.28
CA TYR A 39 5.47 -3.47 7.94
C TYR A 39 4.34 -4.40 7.48
N ARG A 40 3.57 -4.92 8.45
CA ARG A 40 2.46 -5.85 8.19
C ARG A 40 1.15 -5.08 8.10
N ILE A 41 0.51 -5.16 6.95
CA ILE A 41 -0.78 -4.54 6.66
C ILE A 41 -1.66 -5.51 5.87
N PHE A 42 -2.95 -5.61 6.17
CA PHE A 42 -3.89 -6.56 5.52
C PHE A 42 -3.36 -7.99 5.44
N ASN A 43 -2.66 -8.43 6.50
CA ASN A 43 -2.05 -9.75 6.57
C ASN A 43 -0.92 -10.03 5.54
N THR A 44 -0.44 -9.00 4.83
CA THR A 44 0.75 -9.05 3.97
C THR A 44 1.88 -8.19 4.53
N TYR A 45 3.12 -8.52 4.16
CA TYR A 45 4.28 -7.70 4.46
C TYR A 45 4.58 -6.77 3.29
N LEU A 46 4.78 -5.48 3.57
CA LEU A 46 5.16 -4.53 2.54
C LEU A 46 6.62 -4.72 2.13
N ILE A 47 6.81 -4.90 0.84
CA ILE A 47 8.11 -5.06 0.19
C ILE A 47 8.38 -3.77 -0.60
N GLY A 48 9.55 -3.18 -0.40
CA GLY A 48 9.93 -1.94 -1.07
C GLY A 48 11.16 -1.30 -0.44
N ILE A 49 11.52 -0.12 -0.95
CA ILE A 49 12.63 0.68 -0.43
C ILE A 49 12.11 1.49 0.76
N SER A 50 12.71 1.29 1.94
CA SER A 50 12.34 2.06 3.13
C SER A 50 12.81 3.52 3.02
N PRO A 51 12.01 4.51 3.45
CA PRO A 51 10.64 4.39 3.96
C PRO A 51 9.60 4.22 2.85
N ILE A 52 8.70 3.25 3.01
CA ILE A 52 7.65 2.91 2.06
C ILE A 52 6.45 3.85 2.30
N PRO A 53 5.99 4.63 1.30
CA PRO A 53 4.82 5.47 1.44
C PRO A 53 3.53 4.64 1.33
N VAL A 54 2.64 4.81 2.31
CA VAL A 54 1.28 4.26 2.33
C VAL A 54 0.33 5.43 2.54
N ALA A 55 -0.62 5.63 1.64
CA ALA A 55 -1.59 6.70 1.77
C ALA A 55 -2.94 6.23 2.30
N VAL A 56 -3.68 7.16 2.87
CA VAL A 56 -5.07 6.98 3.28
C VAL A 56 -5.95 7.91 2.45
N ASP A 57 -7.06 7.37 1.96
CA ASP A 57 -8.11 8.10 1.26
C ASP A 57 -9.45 7.66 1.85
N ASP A 58 -10.01 8.46 2.77
CA ASP A 58 -11.21 8.13 3.53
C ASP A 58 -11.04 6.80 4.34
N ASP A 59 -11.89 5.80 4.10
CA ASP A 59 -11.78 4.43 4.68
C ASP A 59 -10.92 3.47 3.82
N TYR A 60 -10.16 3.99 2.83
CA TYR A 60 -9.28 3.20 1.96
C TYR A 60 -7.81 3.41 2.27
N VAL A 61 -7.06 2.33 2.13
CA VAL A 61 -5.59 2.33 2.16
C VAL A 61 -5.07 2.20 0.74
N ILE A 62 -4.06 3.01 0.43
CA ILE A 62 -3.33 2.99 -0.82
C ILE A 62 -1.89 2.60 -0.54
N MET A 63 -1.45 1.48 -1.10
CA MET A 63 -0.13 0.93 -0.81
C MET A 63 0.53 0.32 -2.05
N PRO A 64 1.88 0.32 -2.10
CA PRO A 64 2.59 -0.46 -3.10
C PRO A 64 2.48 -1.95 -2.76
N TYR A 65 2.29 -2.77 -3.79
CA TYR A 65 2.20 -4.21 -3.67
C TYR A 65 3.06 -4.87 -4.74
N VAL A 66 3.99 -5.72 -4.33
CA VAL A 66 4.95 -6.37 -5.23
C VAL A 66 4.53 -7.81 -5.44
N LYS A 67 4.16 -8.16 -6.69
CA LYS A 67 4.01 -9.55 -7.11
C LYS A 67 5.31 -9.99 -7.81
N PRO A 68 6.03 -11.01 -7.30
CA PRO A 68 7.32 -11.41 -7.85
C PRO A 68 7.26 -11.82 -9.33
N CYS A 69 6.11 -12.34 -9.79
CA CYS A 69 5.92 -12.77 -11.18
C CYS A 69 5.43 -11.65 -12.13
N HIS A 70 4.88 -10.56 -11.60
CA HIS A 70 4.12 -9.57 -12.39
C HIS A 70 4.54 -8.10 -12.17
N GLY A 71 5.51 -7.84 -11.28
CA GLY A 71 6.00 -6.49 -11.00
C GLY A 71 5.33 -5.82 -9.80
N SER A 72 5.44 -4.49 -9.72
CA SER A 72 4.88 -3.70 -8.62
C SER A 72 3.62 -2.96 -9.04
N PHE A 73 2.68 -2.85 -8.12
CA PHE A 73 1.37 -2.27 -8.31
C PHE A 73 1.10 -1.25 -7.20
N VAL A 74 0.24 -0.27 -7.47
CA VAL A 74 -0.39 0.52 -6.41
C VAL A 74 -1.83 0.05 -6.26
N LEU A 75 -2.17 -0.46 -5.09
CA LEU A 75 -3.50 -0.96 -4.77
C LEU A 75 -4.25 0.04 -3.90
N LYS A 76 -5.56 0.16 -4.11
CA LYS A 76 -6.52 0.81 -3.22
C LYS A 76 -7.43 -0.25 -2.64
N ILE A 77 -7.41 -0.41 -1.31
CA ILE A 77 -8.12 -1.46 -0.59
C ILE A 77 -8.96 -0.83 0.52
N LYS A 78 -10.22 -1.25 0.66
CA LYS A 78 -11.06 -0.79 1.77
C LYS A 78 -10.56 -1.41 3.07
N GLY A 79 -10.30 -0.59 4.10
CA GLY A 79 -9.58 -1.06 5.27
C GLY A 79 -9.65 -0.12 6.47
N LYS A 80 -10.86 0.13 6.98
CA LYS A 80 -11.11 1.04 8.09
C LYS A 80 -10.26 0.76 9.33
N GLU A 81 -9.98 -0.50 9.65
CA GLU A 81 -9.12 -0.87 10.78
C GLU A 81 -7.65 -0.51 10.53
N GLU A 82 -7.14 -0.80 9.33
CA GLU A 82 -5.76 -0.47 8.96
C GLU A 82 -5.56 1.06 8.86
N VAL A 83 -6.57 1.80 8.36
CA VAL A 83 -6.57 3.27 8.38
C VAL A 83 -6.45 3.79 9.82
N LYS A 84 -7.22 3.24 10.76
CA LYS A 84 -7.11 3.63 12.17
C LYS A 84 -5.73 3.33 12.74
N ARG A 85 -5.11 2.20 12.39
CA ARG A 85 -3.76 1.83 12.83
C ARG A 85 -2.70 2.79 12.29
N LEU A 86 -2.74 3.09 10.99
CA LEU A 86 -1.86 4.05 10.33
C LEU A 86 -1.97 5.44 10.99
N ARG A 87 -3.19 5.93 11.23
CA ARG A 87 -3.46 7.21 11.91
C ARG A 87 -3.00 7.22 13.37
N ALA A 88 -3.07 6.08 14.06
CA ALA A 88 -2.61 5.96 15.45
C ALA A 88 -1.08 5.93 15.59
N GLY A 89 -0.34 5.85 14.48
CA GLY A 89 1.13 5.79 14.49
C GLY A 89 1.68 4.49 15.09
N LYS A 90 0.91 3.39 15.02
CA LYS A 90 1.27 2.07 15.59
C LYS A 90 1.45 0.98 14.53
#